data_AF-A0A1C5KVE6-F1
#
_entry.id   AF-A0A1C5KVE6-F1
#
_cell.length_a   1.000
_cell.length_b   1.000
_cell.length_c   1.000
_cell.angle_alpha   90.00
_cell.angle_beta   90.00
_cell.angle_gamma   90.00
#
_symmetry.space_group_name_H-M   'P 1'
#
loop_
_entity.id
_entity.type
_entity.pdbx_description
1 polymer ?
#
loop_
_entity_poly.entity_id
_entity_poly.type
_entity_poly.pdbx_seq_one_letter_code
_entity_poly.pdbx_strand_id
1 'polypeptide(L)'
;MEVHFEKMAERRFAPQTMATDESPAMLVICLIRSLKNWFGQSSRTQTDGSQLQFGYELLDLPVQEFAETFGPLIYEIQRVWPVQAFGLGSQDELVGLSFPNDGKSAVVRQHSISGLWYNELRDLYLCIQFPEPQTAECMSRLLNAAEYDMEAVALEWKYADFLEQQKLCRIDHTLSFCYVILQEAEDQSRTGVYLSALTAQQKCQLWRTFLEKGLPQPEFEWLRNALLQGDIPNWIEWHLALYRVLEELGIRFLCRDGQFVLLDRQGKKLYFGIDHGNSAAQVLMKVLFPLRR
;
A
#
# COMPACT_ATOMS: atom_id res chain seq x y z
N MET A 1 9.92 -7.05 -19.36
CA MET A 1 9.56 -7.80 -20.59
C MET A 1 9.63 -6.84 -21.78
N GLU A 2 10.40 -7.14 -22.82
CA GLU A 2 10.39 -6.38 -24.08
C GLU A 2 9.65 -7.21 -25.14
N VAL A 3 8.53 -6.68 -25.62
CA VAL A 3 7.77 -7.28 -26.74
C VAL A 3 8.23 -6.59 -28.02
N HIS A 4 8.71 -7.37 -28.98
CA HIS A 4 9.10 -6.85 -30.28
C HIS A 4 7.89 -6.79 -31.21
N PHE A 5 7.50 -5.59 -31.61
CA PHE A 5 6.45 -5.35 -32.59
C PHE A 5 7.08 -4.96 -33.93
N GLU A 6 6.47 -5.38 -35.04
CA GLU A 6 6.99 -5.10 -36.38
C GLU A 6 6.45 -3.78 -36.95
N LYS A 7 5.24 -3.38 -36.55
CA LYS A 7 4.53 -2.25 -37.15
C LYS A 7 3.93 -1.32 -36.10
N MET A 8 3.70 -0.08 -36.52
CA MET A 8 3.19 1.00 -35.70
C MET A 8 2.06 1.74 -36.43
N ALA A 9 0.99 2.07 -35.69
CA ALA A 9 -0.05 3.01 -36.10
C ALA A 9 -0.20 4.11 -35.03
N GLU A 10 -0.50 5.34 -35.44
CA GLU A 10 -0.61 6.48 -34.51
C GLU A 10 -1.88 7.29 -34.71
N ARG A 11 -2.41 7.85 -33.62
CA ARG A 11 -3.50 8.83 -33.62
C ARG A 11 -3.28 9.92 -32.60
N ARG A 12 -3.79 11.11 -32.93
CA ARG A 12 -3.84 12.25 -32.01
C ARG A 12 -5.09 12.19 -31.14
N PHE A 13 -4.97 12.72 -29.93
CA PHE A 13 -6.09 12.84 -29.00
C PHE A 13 -6.08 14.20 -28.31
N ALA A 14 -7.22 14.58 -27.74
CA ALA A 14 -7.37 15.80 -26.96
C ALA A 14 -7.37 15.44 -25.46
N PRO A 15 -6.31 15.75 -24.71
CA PRO A 15 -6.24 15.45 -23.28
C PRO A 15 -7.44 16.01 -22.51
N GLN A 16 -8.10 15.17 -21.72
CA GLN A 16 -9.19 15.57 -20.82
C GLN A 16 -8.68 15.90 -19.41
N THR A 17 -7.52 15.33 -19.04
CA THR A 17 -6.85 15.58 -17.76
C THR A 17 -5.57 16.38 -18.00
N MET A 18 -5.25 17.29 -17.09
CA MET A 18 -3.95 17.95 -17.07
C MET A 18 -3.01 17.24 -16.10
N ALA A 19 -1.74 17.13 -16.49
CA ALA A 19 -0.69 16.61 -15.62
C ALA A 19 -0.56 17.50 -14.37
N THR A 20 -0.46 16.87 -13.20
CA THR A 20 -0.23 17.53 -11.90
C THR A 20 1.26 17.56 -11.59
N ASP A 21 1.73 18.61 -10.89
CA ASP A 21 3.14 18.72 -10.40
C ASP A 21 3.35 17.86 -9.14
N GLU A 22 3.07 16.56 -9.29
CA GLU A 22 3.14 15.55 -8.23
C GLU A 22 4.36 14.65 -8.43
N SER A 23 4.79 13.96 -7.37
CA SER A 23 5.87 13.00 -7.49
C SER A 23 5.47 11.81 -8.39
N PRO A 24 6.41 11.16 -9.09
CA PRO A 24 6.13 9.96 -9.87
C PRO A 24 5.36 8.88 -9.09
N ALA A 25 5.68 8.67 -7.81
CA ALA A 25 4.95 7.73 -6.97
C ALA A 25 3.48 8.11 -6.79
N MET A 26 3.20 9.39 -6.52
CA MET A 26 1.83 9.87 -6.36
C MET A 26 1.05 9.80 -7.68
N LEU A 27 1.70 10.11 -8.81
CA LEU A 27 1.10 9.94 -10.14
C LEU A 27 0.69 8.48 -10.41
N VAL A 28 1.51 7.50 -10.02
CA VAL A 28 1.15 6.08 -10.16
C VAL A 28 -0.02 5.72 -9.22
N ILE A 29 -0.03 6.20 -7.98
CA ILE A 29 -1.17 5.99 -7.05
C ILE A 29 -2.47 6.55 -7.64
N CYS A 30 -2.43 7.77 -8.19
CA CYS A 30 -3.55 8.39 -8.86
C CYS A 30 -3.98 7.60 -10.11
N LEU A 31 -3.04 7.08 -10.89
CA LEU A 31 -3.34 6.29 -12.09
C LEU A 31 -4.12 5.02 -11.73
N ILE A 32 -3.60 4.24 -10.78
CA ILE A 32 -4.24 2.98 -10.38
C ILE A 32 -5.63 3.22 -9.78
N ARG A 33 -5.81 4.24 -8.94
CA ARG A 33 -7.15 4.62 -8.43
C ARG A 33 -8.10 5.02 -9.53
N SER A 34 -7.63 5.83 -10.48
CA SER A 34 -8.46 6.33 -11.57
C SER A 34 -8.86 5.19 -12.51
N LEU A 35 -7.97 4.23 -12.77
CA LEU A 35 -8.26 3.03 -13.54
C LEU A 35 -9.26 2.13 -12.82
N LYS A 36 -9.06 1.85 -11.52
CA LYS A 36 -10.03 1.11 -10.69
C LYS A 36 -11.42 1.74 -10.77
N ASN A 37 -11.51 3.06 -10.62
CA ASN A 37 -12.79 3.78 -10.66
C ASN A 37 -13.42 3.74 -12.06
N TRP A 38 -12.62 3.88 -13.12
CA TRP A 38 -13.11 3.86 -14.49
C TRP A 38 -13.61 2.47 -14.92
N PHE A 39 -12.90 1.41 -14.53
CA PHE A 39 -13.32 0.03 -14.81
C PHE A 39 -14.35 -0.52 -13.82
N GLY A 40 -14.52 0.12 -12.67
CA GLY A 40 -15.39 -0.35 -11.60
C GLY A 40 -14.91 -1.64 -10.92
N GLN A 41 -13.65 -2.04 -11.11
CA GLN A 41 -13.06 -3.23 -10.51
C GLN A 41 -11.58 -3.03 -10.18
N SER A 42 -11.10 -3.74 -9.17
CA SER A 42 -9.68 -3.77 -8.82
C SER A 42 -8.86 -4.58 -9.81
N SER A 43 -7.61 -4.19 -10.00
CA SER A 43 -6.70 -4.93 -10.87
C SER A 43 -6.19 -6.23 -10.23
N ARG A 44 -5.85 -7.18 -11.08
CA ARG A 44 -4.96 -8.29 -10.73
C ARG A 44 -3.53 -7.79 -10.73
N THR A 45 -2.86 -7.89 -9.59
CA THR A 45 -1.48 -7.41 -9.44
C THR A 45 -0.47 -8.55 -9.46
N GLN A 46 0.65 -8.34 -10.14
CA GLN A 46 1.79 -9.25 -10.14
C GLN A 46 3.09 -8.46 -10.03
N THR A 47 4.03 -8.98 -9.25
CA THR A 47 5.38 -8.41 -9.08
C THR A 47 6.40 -9.39 -9.63
N ASP A 48 7.30 -8.90 -10.48
CA ASP A 48 8.46 -9.64 -10.98
C ASP A 48 9.72 -8.79 -10.86
N GLY A 49 10.52 -9.05 -9.83
CA GLY A 49 11.70 -8.26 -9.51
C GLY A 49 11.37 -6.77 -9.30
N SER A 50 11.79 -5.93 -10.23
CA SER A 50 11.55 -4.49 -10.24
C SER A 50 10.37 -4.06 -11.13
N GLN A 51 9.61 -4.98 -11.71
CA GLN A 51 8.42 -4.70 -12.51
C GLN A 51 7.14 -5.00 -11.72
N LEU A 52 6.17 -4.08 -11.79
CA LEU A 52 4.80 -4.34 -11.36
C LEU A 52 3.86 -4.38 -12.56
N GLN A 53 2.93 -5.33 -12.55
CA GLN A 53 1.92 -5.53 -13.57
C GLN A 53 0.53 -5.42 -12.96
N PHE A 54 -0.37 -4.71 -13.65
CA PHE A 54 -1.76 -4.49 -13.26
C PHE A 54 -2.65 -4.93 -14.42
N GLY A 55 -3.41 -6.00 -14.22
CA GLY A 55 -4.33 -6.57 -15.21
C GLY A 55 -5.79 -6.24 -14.90
N TYR A 56 -6.50 -5.73 -15.89
CA TYR A 56 -7.94 -5.53 -15.90
C TYR A 56 -8.52 -6.42 -16.99
N GLU A 57 -9.16 -7.52 -16.60
CA GLU A 57 -9.61 -8.58 -17.50
C GLU A 57 -11.13 -8.52 -17.73
N LEU A 58 -11.58 -9.09 -18.86
CA LEU A 58 -12.97 -9.19 -19.32
C LEU A 58 -13.63 -7.83 -19.55
N LEU A 59 -12.87 -6.89 -20.12
CA LEU A 59 -13.30 -5.52 -20.36
C LEU A 59 -12.98 -5.08 -21.79
N ASP A 60 -13.87 -4.26 -22.35
CA ASP A 60 -13.64 -3.56 -23.60
C ASP A 60 -13.03 -2.18 -23.31
N LEU A 61 -11.89 -1.92 -23.91
CA LEU A 61 -11.08 -0.71 -23.74
C LEU A 61 -11.23 0.19 -24.98
N PRO A 62 -12.06 1.26 -24.93
CA PRO A 62 -12.07 2.28 -25.97
C PRO A 62 -10.74 3.05 -25.96
N VAL A 63 -9.89 2.81 -26.97
CA VAL A 63 -8.50 3.31 -27.00
C VAL A 63 -8.45 4.84 -26.99
N GLN A 64 -9.37 5.50 -27.69
CA GLN A 64 -9.41 6.96 -27.76
C GLN A 64 -9.73 7.55 -26.38
N GLU A 65 -10.78 7.09 -25.72
CA GLU A 65 -11.19 7.57 -24.40
C GLU A 65 -10.09 7.28 -23.37
N PHE A 66 -9.54 6.06 -23.36
CA PHE A 66 -8.41 5.69 -22.51
C PHE A 66 -7.22 6.65 -22.70
N ALA A 67 -6.87 6.97 -23.95
CA ALA A 67 -5.78 7.89 -24.25
C ALA A 67 -6.07 9.32 -23.77
N GLU A 68 -7.29 9.81 -23.97
CA GLU A 68 -7.71 11.15 -23.55
C GLU A 68 -7.74 11.31 -22.03
N THR A 69 -8.16 10.27 -21.31
CA THR A 69 -8.30 10.27 -19.84
C THR A 69 -6.98 9.99 -19.14
N PHE A 70 -6.22 8.96 -19.55
CA PHE A 70 -5.04 8.46 -18.82
C PHE A 70 -3.71 8.74 -19.52
N GLY A 71 -3.71 9.04 -20.81
CA GLY A 71 -2.50 9.31 -21.59
C GLY A 71 -1.58 10.38 -20.98
N PRO A 72 -2.10 11.53 -20.51
CA PRO A 72 -1.28 12.56 -19.86
C PRO A 72 -0.57 12.05 -18.60
N LEU A 73 -1.25 11.23 -17.79
CA LEU A 73 -0.71 10.69 -16.55
C LEU A 73 0.34 9.61 -16.83
N ILE A 74 0.06 8.70 -17.76
CA ILE A 74 1.03 7.69 -18.22
C ILE A 74 2.27 8.36 -18.81
N TYR A 75 2.08 9.45 -19.56
CA TYR A 75 3.19 10.22 -20.11
C TYR A 75 4.10 10.78 -19.02
N GLU A 76 3.58 11.41 -17.96
CA GLU A 76 4.46 11.95 -16.92
C GLU A 76 5.19 10.85 -16.13
N ILE A 77 4.50 9.74 -15.83
CA ILE A 77 5.12 8.60 -15.14
C ILE A 77 6.27 8.03 -15.99
N GLN A 78 6.05 7.83 -17.30
CA GLN A 78 7.04 7.19 -18.17
C GLN A 78 8.33 8.01 -18.34
N ARG A 79 8.33 9.31 -18.00
CA ARG A 79 9.54 10.14 -17.99
C ARG A 79 10.55 9.70 -16.93
N VAL A 80 10.08 9.00 -15.90
CA VAL A 80 10.90 8.53 -14.77
C VAL A 80 10.93 7.01 -14.71
N TRP A 81 9.77 6.35 -14.85
CA TRP A 81 9.64 4.90 -14.77
C TRP A 81 8.97 4.35 -16.02
N PRO A 82 9.65 3.53 -16.85
CA PRO A 82 9.06 3.03 -18.09
C PRO A 82 7.69 2.38 -17.86
N VAL A 83 6.70 2.83 -18.64
CA VAL A 83 5.34 2.30 -18.62
C VAL A 83 5.03 1.66 -19.96
N GLN A 84 4.45 0.46 -19.93
CA GLN A 84 3.92 -0.21 -21.10
C GLN A 84 2.47 -0.58 -20.82
N ALA A 85 1.58 -0.35 -21.78
CA ALA A 85 0.20 -0.79 -21.72
C ALA A 85 -0.06 -1.78 -22.85
N PHE A 86 -0.84 -2.82 -22.57
CA PHE A 86 -1.16 -3.87 -23.53
C PHE A 86 -2.65 -4.22 -23.49
N GLY A 87 -3.18 -4.61 -24.63
CA GLY A 87 -4.50 -5.21 -24.75
C GLY A 87 -4.55 -6.13 -25.96
N LEU A 88 -5.70 -6.77 -26.18
CA LEU A 88 -5.92 -7.68 -27.29
C LEU A 88 -6.81 -7.03 -28.35
N GLY A 89 -6.31 -6.92 -29.58
CA GLY A 89 -7.11 -6.56 -30.75
C GLY A 89 -7.95 -7.73 -31.25
N SER A 90 -8.56 -7.56 -32.43
CA SER A 90 -9.31 -8.65 -33.06
C SER A 90 -8.41 -9.87 -33.34
N GLN A 91 -8.98 -11.08 -33.27
CA GLN A 91 -8.24 -12.35 -33.46
C GLN A 91 -7.14 -12.59 -32.39
N ASP A 92 -7.32 -12.02 -31.20
CA ASP A 92 -6.39 -12.14 -30.07
C ASP A 92 -4.97 -11.64 -30.39
N GLU A 93 -4.85 -10.65 -31.29
CA GLU A 93 -3.58 -9.98 -31.55
C GLU A 93 -3.17 -9.13 -30.35
N LEU A 94 -1.95 -9.33 -29.84
CA LEU A 94 -1.39 -8.47 -28.81
C LEU A 94 -1.06 -7.07 -29.38
N VAL A 95 -1.61 -6.05 -28.74
CA VAL A 95 -1.40 -4.63 -29.10
C VAL A 95 -0.75 -3.91 -27.93
N GLY A 96 0.42 -3.32 -28.16
CA GLY A 96 1.07 -2.41 -27.21
C GLY A 96 0.62 -0.97 -27.42
N LEU A 97 0.36 -0.24 -26.34
CA LEU A 97 0.07 1.19 -26.33
C LEU A 97 1.27 1.98 -25.78
N SER A 98 1.61 3.08 -26.44
CA SER A 98 2.60 4.04 -25.93
C SER A 98 2.13 5.47 -26.14
N PHE A 99 2.55 6.36 -25.23
CA PHE A 99 2.10 7.75 -25.16
C PHE A 99 3.28 8.72 -25.34
N PRO A 100 3.88 8.81 -26.54
CA PRO A 100 4.98 9.74 -26.79
C PRO A 100 4.53 11.20 -26.67
N ASN A 101 5.46 12.09 -26.30
CA ASN A 101 5.25 13.53 -26.41
C ASN A 101 6.04 14.08 -27.60
N ASP A 102 5.33 14.63 -28.58
CA ASP A 102 5.91 15.29 -29.75
C ASP A 102 6.02 16.82 -29.58
N GLY A 103 5.64 17.35 -28.41
CA GLY A 103 5.67 18.78 -28.06
C GLY A 103 4.60 19.62 -28.76
N LYS A 104 3.75 19.04 -29.62
CA LYS A 104 2.77 19.74 -30.45
C LYS A 104 1.35 19.21 -30.29
N SER A 105 1.20 17.91 -30.04
CA SER A 105 -0.06 17.20 -29.89
C SER A 105 0.10 15.97 -29.01
N ALA A 106 -0.92 15.63 -28.23
CA ALA A 106 -0.93 14.37 -27.51
C ALA A 106 -1.22 13.22 -28.49
N VAL A 107 -0.37 12.19 -28.48
CA VAL A 107 -0.42 11.08 -29.45
C VAL A 107 -0.45 9.75 -28.70
N VAL A 108 -1.30 8.84 -29.16
CA VAL A 108 -1.27 7.43 -28.77
C VAL A 108 -0.79 6.62 -29.97
N ARG A 109 0.16 5.71 -29.72
CA ARG A 109 0.66 4.75 -30.71
C ARG A 109 0.30 3.33 -30.33
N GLN A 110 -0.17 2.59 -31.32
CA GLN A 110 -0.36 1.16 -31.26
C GLN A 110 0.80 0.45 -31.94
N HIS A 111 1.32 -0.56 -31.27
CA HIS A 111 2.36 -1.45 -31.77
C HIS A 111 1.79 -2.85 -31.88
N SER A 112 1.86 -3.45 -33.07
CA SER A 112 1.28 -4.77 -33.36
C SER A 112 2.02 -5.45 -34.53
N ILE A 113 1.62 -6.67 -34.88
CA ILE A 113 2.18 -7.42 -36.03
C ILE A 113 1.47 -6.98 -37.32
N SER A 114 0.15 -6.78 -37.26
CA SER A 114 -0.69 -6.40 -38.38
C SER A 114 -0.44 -4.95 -38.82
N GLY A 115 -0.15 -4.05 -37.87
CA GLY A 115 -0.08 -2.61 -38.08
C GLY A 115 -1.46 -1.95 -38.26
N LEU A 116 -2.55 -2.70 -38.03
CA LEU A 116 -3.89 -2.16 -38.07
C LEU A 116 -4.16 -1.33 -36.81
N TRP A 117 -4.96 -0.29 -36.97
CA TRP A 117 -5.45 0.49 -35.85
C TRP A 117 -6.72 -0.15 -35.28
N TYR A 118 -6.71 -0.45 -33.99
CA TYR A 118 -7.85 -0.92 -33.23
C TYR A 118 -8.51 0.23 -32.47
N ASN A 119 -9.81 0.46 -32.66
CA ASN A 119 -10.53 1.47 -31.86
C ASN A 119 -10.81 0.97 -30.44
N GLU A 120 -10.95 -0.33 -30.27
CA GLU A 120 -11.24 -1.01 -29.02
C GLU A 120 -10.24 -2.17 -28.85
N LEU A 121 -9.78 -2.39 -27.62
CA LEU A 121 -9.00 -3.55 -27.22
C LEU A 121 -9.76 -4.32 -26.15
N ARG A 122 -9.52 -5.63 -26.04
CA ARG A 122 -9.98 -6.45 -24.93
C ARG A 122 -8.88 -6.56 -23.89
N ASP A 123 -9.25 -6.42 -22.63
CA ASP A 123 -8.36 -6.43 -21.47
C ASP A 123 -7.35 -5.26 -21.48
N LEU A 124 -6.85 -4.89 -20.30
CA LEU A 124 -5.75 -3.95 -20.15
C LEU A 124 -4.71 -4.50 -19.19
N TYR A 125 -3.46 -4.61 -19.65
CA TYR A 125 -2.31 -4.89 -18.80
C TYR A 125 -1.36 -3.69 -18.79
N LEU A 126 -1.16 -3.11 -17.61
CA LEU A 126 -0.20 -2.03 -17.39
C LEU A 126 1.05 -2.59 -16.69
N CYS A 127 2.22 -2.40 -17.30
CA CYS A 127 3.51 -2.79 -16.76
C CYS A 127 4.33 -1.54 -16.42
N ILE A 128 4.75 -1.40 -15.17
CA ILE A 128 5.59 -0.29 -14.71
C ILE A 128 6.94 -0.84 -14.23
N GLN A 129 8.01 -0.33 -14.81
CA GLN A 129 9.37 -0.72 -14.48
C GLN A 129 9.99 0.27 -13.48
N PHE A 130 10.26 -0.21 -12.26
CA PHE A 130 10.92 0.58 -11.23
C PHE A 130 12.45 0.43 -11.29
N PRO A 131 13.21 1.36 -10.69
CA PRO A 131 14.67 1.34 -10.73
C PRO A 131 15.28 0.09 -10.05
N GLU A 132 14.65 -0.38 -8.98
CA GLU A 132 15.13 -1.51 -8.19
C GLU A 132 13.99 -2.30 -7.53
N PRO A 133 14.21 -3.57 -7.16
CA PRO A 133 13.18 -4.42 -6.54
C PRO A 133 12.61 -3.85 -5.24
N GLN A 134 13.42 -3.16 -4.44
CA GLN A 134 12.96 -2.55 -3.19
C GLN A 134 11.96 -1.41 -3.43
N THR A 135 12.18 -0.60 -4.48
CA THR A 135 11.23 0.43 -4.90
C THR A 135 9.93 -0.20 -5.38
N ALA A 136 10.01 -1.26 -6.19
CA ALA A 136 8.83 -2.01 -6.65
C ALA A 136 8.05 -2.63 -5.49
N GLU A 137 8.73 -3.20 -4.49
CA GLU A 137 8.10 -3.75 -3.28
C GLU A 137 7.36 -2.66 -2.49
N CYS A 138 7.98 -1.48 -2.31
CA CYS A 138 7.34 -0.33 -1.65
C CYS A 138 6.08 0.12 -2.40
N MET A 139 6.21 0.34 -3.72
CA MET A 139 5.10 0.76 -4.57
C MET A 139 4.00 -0.30 -4.62
N SER A 140 4.33 -1.59 -4.65
CA SER A 140 3.34 -2.67 -4.59
C SER A 140 2.44 -2.54 -3.36
N ARG A 141 3.03 -2.25 -2.19
CA ARG A 141 2.26 -2.05 -0.94
C ARG A 141 1.38 -0.80 -0.99
N LEU A 142 1.91 0.31 -1.50
CA LEU A 142 1.15 1.57 -1.64
C LEU A 142 -0.02 1.41 -2.62
N LEU A 143 0.20 0.74 -3.74
CA LEU A 143 -0.80 0.56 -4.79
C LEU A 143 -1.86 -0.47 -4.40
N ASN A 144 -1.47 -1.54 -3.68
CA ASN A 144 -2.44 -2.45 -3.09
C ASN A 144 -3.36 -1.72 -2.11
N ALA A 145 -2.80 -0.89 -1.23
CA ALA A 145 -3.60 -0.07 -0.32
C ALA A 145 -4.53 0.92 -1.06
N ALA A 146 -4.06 1.51 -2.17
CA ALA A 146 -4.87 2.37 -3.02
C ALA A 146 -6.02 1.60 -3.71
N GLU A 147 -5.79 0.36 -4.13
CA GLU A 147 -6.79 -0.55 -4.72
C GLU A 147 -7.89 -0.93 -3.72
N TYR A 148 -7.58 -1.03 -2.43
CA TYR A 148 -8.56 -1.34 -1.38
C TYR A 148 -9.10 -0.12 -0.62
N ASP A 149 -8.93 1.09 -1.19
CA ASP A 149 -9.37 2.36 -0.60
C ASP A 149 -8.91 2.57 0.85
N MET A 150 -7.73 2.04 1.19
CA MET A 150 -7.14 2.26 2.51
C MET A 150 -6.75 3.74 2.68
N GLU A 151 -7.02 4.28 3.87
CA GLU A 151 -6.68 5.66 4.21
C GLU A 151 -5.18 5.88 4.41
N ALA A 152 -4.46 4.88 4.93
CA ALA A 152 -3.02 4.96 5.15
C ALA A 152 -2.33 3.59 5.12
N VAL A 153 -1.00 3.63 5.01
CA VAL A 153 -0.12 2.46 5.02
C VAL A 153 1.02 2.67 6.01
N ALA A 154 1.29 1.66 6.84
CA ALA A 154 2.50 1.60 7.66
C ALA A 154 3.59 0.79 6.92
N LEU A 155 4.74 1.40 6.67
CA LEU A 155 5.86 0.83 5.91
C LEU A 155 7.12 0.72 6.78
N GLU A 156 7.99 -0.25 6.51
CA GLU A 156 9.25 -0.37 7.25
C GLU A 156 10.24 0.73 6.90
N TRP A 157 11.12 1.04 7.85
CA TRP A 157 12.18 2.05 7.73
C TRP A 157 13.11 1.88 6.53
N LYS A 158 13.24 0.67 5.97
CA LYS A 158 14.01 0.43 4.74
C LYS A 158 13.49 1.27 3.56
N TYR A 159 12.26 1.75 3.60
CA TYR A 159 11.68 2.58 2.54
C TYR A 159 11.75 4.09 2.80
N ALA A 160 12.26 4.53 3.95
CA ALA A 160 12.19 5.93 4.38
C ALA A 160 12.76 6.90 3.33
N ASP A 161 13.96 6.61 2.80
CA ASP A 161 14.62 7.46 1.79
C ASP A 161 13.77 7.62 0.53
N PHE A 162 13.18 6.51 0.03
CA PHE A 162 12.30 6.54 -1.12
C PHE A 162 11.04 7.37 -0.84
N LEU A 163 10.40 7.15 0.31
CA LEU A 163 9.17 7.85 0.68
C LEU A 163 9.40 9.37 0.83
N GLU A 164 10.54 9.76 1.39
CA GLU A 164 10.93 11.17 1.53
C GLU A 164 11.26 11.81 0.17
N GLN A 165 12.04 11.12 -0.67
CA GLN A 165 12.35 11.56 -2.03
C GLN A 165 11.08 11.77 -2.89
N GLN A 166 10.09 10.90 -2.71
CA GLN A 166 8.80 10.98 -3.40
C GLN A 166 7.79 11.90 -2.68
N LYS A 167 8.19 12.56 -1.58
CA LYS A 167 7.35 13.46 -0.77
C LYS A 167 6.02 12.84 -0.31
N LEU A 168 5.98 11.52 -0.12
CA LEU A 168 4.75 10.79 0.23
C LEU A 168 4.41 10.88 1.72
N CYS A 169 5.42 11.10 2.57
CA CYS A 169 5.21 11.31 3.99
C CYS A 169 6.34 12.16 4.59
N ARG A 170 6.06 12.79 5.73
CA ARG A 170 7.10 13.38 6.57
C ARG A 170 7.65 12.32 7.51
N ILE A 171 8.96 12.07 7.42
CA ILE A 171 9.63 11.09 8.27
C ILE A 171 9.68 11.58 9.72
N ASP A 172 9.28 10.71 10.65
CA ASP A 172 9.38 10.93 12.09
C ASP A 172 10.13 9.76 12.74
N HIS A 173 11.38 10.01 13.12
CA HIS A 173 12.28 9.01 13.71
C HIS A 173 11.88 8.54 15.11
N THR A 174 10.83 9.10 15.70
CA THR A 174 10.29 8.61 16.98
C THR A 174 9.35 7.42 16.77
N LEU A 175 8.86 7.20 15.55
CA LEU A 175 7.86 6.17 15.23
C LEU A 175 8.49 4.83 14.85
N SER A 176 7.72 3.76 15.05
CA SER A 176 8.18 2.40 14.69
C SER A 176 8.20 2.15 13.18
N PHE A 177 7.38 2.88 12.44
CA PHE A 177 7.14 2.70 11.00
C PHE A 177 6.99 4.05 10.29
N CYS A 178 7.17 4.05 8.97
CA CYS A 178 6.85 5.19 8.11
C CYS A 178 5.37 5.12 7.72
N TYR A 179 4.57 6.12 8.11
CA TYR A 179 3.15 6.18 7.80
C TYR A 179 2.89 7.08 6.60
N VAL A 180 2.28 6.52 5.55
CA VAL A 180 1.85 7.24 4.35
C VAL A 180 0.34 7.37 4.37
N ILE A 181 -0.16 8.60 4.31
CA ILE A 181 -1.59 8.89 4.18
C ILE A 181 -1.91 8.91 2.68
N LEU A 182 -2.89 8.12 2.28
CA LEU A 182 -3.33 8.00 0.90
C LEU A 182 -4.62 8.77 0.62
N GLN A 183 -5.41 9.14 1.63
CA GLN A 183 -6.61 9.96 1.49
C GLN A 183 -6.64 11.04 2.58
N GLU A 184 -7.05 12.26 2.25
CA GLU A 184 -7.24 13.30 3.26
C GLU A 184 -8.41 12.91 4.16
N ALA A 185 -8.13 12.61 5.42
CA ALA A 185 -9.18 12.38 6.42
C ALA A 185 -9.83 13.73 6.77
N GLU A 186 -11.14 13.86 6.49
CA GLU A 186 -11.91 15.10 6.70
C GLU A 186 -12.02 15.50 8.18
N ASP A 187 -11.87 14.56 9.11
CA ASP A 187 -11.93 14.83 10.55
C ASP A 187 -11.30 13.68 11.35
N GLN A 188 -10.75 13.99 12.52
CA GLN A 188 -10.28 13.09 13.59
C GLN A 188 -8.81 12.60 13.55
N SER A 189 -8.30 12.27 14.74
CA SER A 189 -6.89 12.06 15.06
C SER A 189 -6.15 11.14 14.07
N ARG A 190 -5.07 11.66 13.45
CA ARG A 190 -4.17 10.90 12.55
C ARG A 190 -3.71 9.56 13.14
N THR A 191 -3.68 9.44 14.47
CA THR A 191 -3.26 8.21 15.15
C THR A 191 -4.25 7.06 14.97
N GLY A 192 -5.56 7.31 14.83
CA GLY A 192 -6.55 6.25 14.58
C GLY A 192 -6.32 5.62 13.21
N VAL A 193 -6.14 6.48 12.20
CA VAL A 193 -5.79 6.10 10.82
C VAL A 193 -4.48 5.29 10.80
N TYR A 194 -3.46 5.72 11.53
CA TYR A 194 -2.18 4.99 11.64
C TYR A 194 -2.33 3.62 12.32
N LEU A 195 -3.16 3.51 13.36
CA LEU A 195 -3.44 2.22 14.01
C LEU A 195 -4.17 1.26 13.06
N SER A 196 -5.10 1.76 12.25
CA SER A 196 -5.78 0.99 11.21
C SER A 196 -4.83 0.48 10.13
N ALA A 197 -3.79 1.27 9.81
CA ALA A 197 -2.80 0.95 8.79
C ALA A 197 -1.79 -0.15 9.19
N LEU A 198 -1.71 -0.49 10.48
CA LEU A 198 -0.79 -1.51 10.97
C LEU A 198 -1.24 -2.92 10.57
N THR A 199 -0.35 -3.65 9.92
CA THR A 199 -0.54 -5.08 9.61
C THR A 199 -0.44 -5.94 10.86
N ALA A 200 -0.99 -7.16 10.82
CA ALA A 200 -0.85 -8.14 11.89
C ALA A 200 0.63 -8.43 12.25
N GLN A 201 1.53 -8.46 11.26
CA GLN A 201 2.97 -8.66 11.49
C GLN A 201 3.60 -7.48 12.23
N GLN A 202 3.23 -6.25 11.88
CA GLN A 202 3.72 -5.04 12.56
C GLN A 202 3.20 -4.96 14.00
N LYS A 203 1.94 -5.35 14.25
CA LYS A 203 1.40 -5.50 15.61
C LYS A 203 2.21 -6.52 16.43
N CYS A 204 2.60 -7.64 15.82
CA CYS A 204 3.51 -8.61 16.46
C CYS A 204 4.88 -8.00 16.77
N GLN A 205 5.45 -7.21 15.85
CA GLN A 205 6.74 -6.54 16.06
C GLN A 205 6.69 -5.55 17.24
N LEU A 206 5.61 -4.78 17.36
CA LEU A 206 5.40 -3.86 18.49
C LEU A 206 5.33 -4.63 19.82
N TRP A 207 4.51 -5.68 19.88
CA TRP A 207 4.43 -6.54 21.07
C TRP A 207 5.75 -7.19 21.43
N ARG A 208 6.46 -7.75 20.44
CA ARG A 208 7.76 -8.40 20.65
C ARG A 208 8.79 -7.41 21.19
N THR A 209 8.85 -6.22 20.62
CA THR A 209 9.76 -5.15 21.08
C THR A 209 9.49 -4.78 22.53
N PHE A 210 8.22 -4.67 22.90
CA PHE A 210 7.85 -4.39 24.28
C PHE A 210 8.18 -5.56 25.23
N LEU A 211 7.82 -6.80 24.87
CA LEU A 211 7.97 -7.96 25.75
C LEU A 211 9.43 -8.42 25.92
N GLU A 212 10.24 -8.37 24.86
CA GLU A 212 11.66 -8.78 24.92
C GLU A 212 12.57 -7.67 25.43
N LYS A 213 12.34 -6.42 25.00
CA LYS A 213 13.26 -5.30 25.24
C LYS A 213 12.76 -4.32 26.30
N GLY A 214 11.51 -4.43 26.73
CA GLY A 214 10.89 -3.49 27.66
C GLY A 214 10.65 -2.10 27.06
N LEU A 215 10.68 -1.96 25.72
CA LEU A 215 10.59 -0.68 25.04
C LEU A 215 9.16 -0.39 24.56
N PRO A 216 8.40 0.48 25.24
CA PRO A 216 7.05 0.86 24.80
C PRO A 216 7.14 1.81 23.59
N GLN A 217 6.72 1.34 22.43
CA GLN A 217 6.66 2.17 21.24
C GLN A 217 5.49 3.18 21.31
N PRO A 218 5.57 4.36 20.64
CA PRO A 218 4.52 5.37 20.66
C PRO A 218 3.15 4.86 20.23
N GLU A 219 3.10 3.87 19.33
CA GLU A 219 1.86 3.23 18.87
C GLU A 219 0.99 2.69 20.02
N PHE A 220 1.60 2.28 21.13
CA PHE A 220 0.83 1.83 22.30
C PHE A 220 0.13 2.97 23.03
N GLU A 221 0.65 4.19 22.98
CA GLU A 221 -0.05 5.37 23.50
C GLU A 221 -1.28 5.68 22.66
N TRP A 222 -1.15 5.61 21.33
CA TRP A 222 -2.28 5.77 20.43
C TRP A 222 -3.35 4.72 20.71
N LEU A 223 -2.94 3.46 20.86
CA LEU A 223 -3.84 2.34 21.14
C LEU A 223 -4.53 2.49 22.50
N ARG A 224 -3.81 2.94 23.53
CA ARG A 224 -4.40 3.27 24.84
C ARG A 224 -5.43 4.38 24.72
N ASN A 225 -5.14 5.44 23.98
CA ASN A 225 -6.06 6.57 23.82
C ASN A 225 -7.33 6.13 23.07
N ALA A 226 -7.18 5.33 22.01
CA ALA A 226 -8.29 4.68 21.30
C ALA A 226 -9.13 3.78 22.23
N LEU A 227 -8.48 3.00 23.11
CA LEU A 227 -9.15 2.18 24.13
C LEU A 227 -10.00 3.01 25.10
N LEU A 228 -9.52 4.20 25.50
CA LEU A 228 -10.25 5.10 26.38
C LEU A 228 -11.44 5.78 25.69
N GLN A 229 -11.32 6.03 24.38
CA GLN A 229 -12.37 6.62 23.55
C GLN A 229 -13.40 5.59 23.08
N GLY A 230 -13.10 4.30 23.17
CA GLY A 230 -13.98 3.21 22.75
C GLY A 230 -13.96 2.93 21.25
N ASP A 231 -13.01 3.51 20.51
CA ASP A 231 -12.92 3.43 19.06
C ASP A 231 -11.56 2.85 18.65
N ILE A 232 -11.42 1.53 18.77
CA ILE A 232 -10.15 0.83 18.54
C ILE A 232 -10.23 0.08 17.22
N PRO A 233 -9.41 0.44 16.23
CA PRO A 233 -9.39 -0.27 14.97
C PRO A 233 -8.78 -1.66 15.16
N ASN A 234 -9.42 -2.67 14.56
CA ASN A 234 -8.90 -4.03 14.42
C ASN A 234 -8.45 -4.65 15.76
N TRP A 235 -9.23 -4.45 16.83
CA TRP A 235 -8.88 -4.88 18.20
C TRP A 235 -8.60 -6.37 18.34
N ILE A 236 -9.29 -7.21 17.56
CA ILE A 236 -9.04 -8.65 17.51
C ILE A 236 -7.63 -8.98 17.00
N GLU A 237 -7.10 -8.22 16.03
CA GLU A 237 -5.74 -8.45 15.53
C GLU A 237 -4.68 -8.11 16.58
N TRP A 238 -4.93 -7.11 17.42
CA TRP A 238 -4.04 -6.78 18.54
C TRP A 238 -3.98 -7.92 19.57
N HIS A 239 -5.10 -8.59 19.84
CA HIS A 239 -5.15 -9.79 20.68
C HIS A 239 -4.38 -10.94 20.05
N LEU A 240 -4.68 -11.28 18.79
CA LEU A 240 -4.04 -12.39 18.08
C LEU A 240 -2.53 -12.18 17.96
N ALA A 241 -2.11 -10.95 17.67
CA ALA A 241 -0.69 -10.59 17.65
C ALA A 241 -0.01 -10.77 19.01
N LEU A 242 -0.68 -10.37 20.11
CA LEU A 242 -0.14 -10.59 21.45
C LEU A 242 0.03 -12.09 21.73
N TYR A 243 -1.04 -12.89 21.56
CA TYR A 243 -0.99 -14.31 21.90
C TYR A 243 0.04 -15.07 21.08
N ARG A 244 0.19 -14.73 19.80
CA ARG A 244 1.25 -15.27 18.95
C ARG A 244 2.64 -14.95 19.51
N VAL A 245 2.89 -13.70 19.89
CA VAL A 245 4.19 -13.30 20.46
C VAL A 245 4.45 -13.96 21.82
N LEU A 246 3.44 -14.09 22.67
CA LEU A 246 3.57 -14.81 23.95
C LEU A 246 3.97 -16.26 23.73
N GLU A 247 3.34 -16.95 22.77
CA GLU A 247 3.68 -18.31 22.38
C GLU A 247 5.11 -18.42 21.84
N GLU A 248 5.49 -17.57 20.88
CA GLU A 248 6.83 -17.54 20.28
C GLU A 248 7.93 -17.29 21.32
N LEU A 249 7.67 -16.42 22.31
CA LEU A 249 8.61 -16.12 23.40
C LEU A 249 8.57 -17.14 24.54
N GLY A 250 7.65 -18.11 24.50
CA GLY A 250 7.43 -19.07 25.58
C GLY A 250 6.96 -18.43 26.89
N ILE A 251 6.31 -17.26 26.80
CA ILE A 251 5.76 -16.56 27.96
C ILE A 251 4.44 -17.20 28.35
N ARG A 252 4.34 -17.64 29.60
CA ARG A 252 3.15 -18.28 30.15
C ARG A 252 2.39 -17.33 31.04
N PHE A 253 1.08 -17.37 30.89
CA PHE A 253 0.14 -16.67 31.74
C PHE A 253 -0.46 -17.62 32.76
N LEU A 254 -0.34 -17.29 34.05
CA LEU A 254 -0.92 -18.06 35.14
C LEU A 254 -1.85 -17.19 35.98
N CYS A 255 -3.06 -17.70 36.21
CA CYS A 255 -4.00 -17.19 37.21
C CYS A 255 -4.05 -18.19 38.37
N ARG A 256 -3.56 -17.81 39.55
CA ARG A 256 -3.66 -18.61 40.79
C ARG A 256 -4.10 -17.73 41.94
N ASP A 257 -5.14 -18.16 42.66
CA ASP A 257 -5.62 -17.51 43.89
C ASP A 257 -5.92 -16.01 43.75
N GLY A 258 -6.48 -15.60 42.60
CA GLY A 258 -6.77 -14.19 42.30
C GLY A 258 -5.53 -13.33 42.00
N GLN A 259 -4.34 -13.94 41.98
CA GLN A 259 -3.08 -13.31 41.57
C GLN A 259 -2.69 -13.78 40.18
N PHE A 260 -2.16 -12.85 39.40
CA PHE A 260 -1.73 -13.10 38.03
C PHE A 260 -0.22 -12.99 37.93
N VAL A 261 0.37 -13.94 37.22
CA VAL A 261 1.80 -14.00 37.01
C VAL A 261 2.08 -14.32 35.55
N LEU A 262 2.82 -13.43 34.90
CA LEU A 262 3.47 -13.72 33.63
C LEU A 262 4.84 -14.33 33.92
N LEU A 263 5.13 -15.46 33.31
CA LEU A 263 6.40 -16.17 33.44
C LEU A 263 7.09 -16.21 32.08
N ASP A 264 8.37 -15.86 32.02
CA ASP A 264 9.16 -16.09 30.81
C ASP A 264 9.42 -17.59 30.58
N ARG A 265 10.12 -17.92 29.48
CA ARG A 265 10.49 -19.30 29.15
C ARG A 265 11.31 -20.02 30.23
N GLN A 266 12.02 -19.27 31.08
CA GLN A 266 12.84 -19.79 32.18
C GLN A 266 12.05 -19.89 33.50
N GLY A 267 10.78 -19.49 33.51
CA GLY A 267 9.94 -19.47 34.71
C GLY A 267 10.16 -18.26 35.61
N LYS A 268 10.86 -17.22 35.12
CA LYS A 268 11.05 -15.96 35.85
C LYS A 268 9.82 -15.09 35.71
N LYS A 269 9.40 -14.47 36.82
CA LYS A 269 8.26 -13.54 36.84
C LYS A 269 8.57 -12.27 36.03
N LEU A 270 7.65 -11.92 35.14
CA LEU A 270 7.59 -10.63 34.46
C LEU A 270 6.58 -9.75 35.20
N TYR A 271 7.01 -8.56 35.61
CA TYR A 271 6.16 -7.62 36.36
C TYR A 271 5.75 -6.46 35.45
N PHE A 272 4.44 -6.28 35.26
CA PHE A 272 3.84 -5.16 34.57
C PHE A 272 2.73 -4.59 35.47
N GLY A 273 2.91 -3.37 35.98
CA GLY A 273 1.93 -2.72 36.87
C GLY A 273 0.96 -1.83 36.10
N ILE A 274 -0.30 -1.74 36.55
CA ILE A 274 -1.34 -0.86 35.95
C ILE A 274 -1.13 0.60 36.38
N ASP A 275 -0.80 0.85 37.66
CA ASP A 275 -0.75 2.20 38.24
C ASP A 275 0.58 2.95 37.97
N HIS A 276 1.59 2.25 37.46
CA HIS A 276 2.92 2.78 37.11
C HIS A 276 3.44 2.30 35.74
N GLY A 277 2.58 1.64 34.95
CA GLY A 277 2.95 1.06 33.66
C GLY A 277 2.84 2.06 32.53
N ASN A 278 3.81 2.00 31.60
CA ASN A 278 3.71 2.67 30.31
C ASN A 278 2.47 2.20 29.52
N SER A 279 2.11 2.90 28.46
CA SER A 279 0.90 2.61 27.66
C SER A 279 0.83 1.16 27.19
N ALA A 280 1.96 0.55 26.82
CA ALA A 280 2.02 -0.85 26.39
C ALA A 280 1.62 -1.83 27.51
N ALA A 281 2.09 -1.59 28.74
CA ALA A 281 1.70 -2.38 29.91
C ALA A 281 0.19 -2.27 30.19
N GLN A 282 -0.39 -1.07 30.05
CA GLN A 282 -1.82 -0.85 30.25
C GLN A 282 -2.67 -1.59 29.21
N VAL A 283 -2.28 -1.52 27.94
CA VAL A 283 -2.93 -2.30 26.86
C VAL A 283 -2.78 -3.80 27.10
N LEU A 284 -1.58 -4.27 27.46
CA LEU A 284 -1.32 -5.68 27.76
C LEU A 284 -2.29 -6.19 28.84
N MET A 285 -2.41 -5.44 29.93
CA MET A 285 -3.32 -5.77 31.01
C MET A 285 -4.78 -5.75 30.53
N LYS A 286 -5.19 -4.80 29.68
CA LYS A 286 -6.56 -4.78 29.16
C LYS A 286 -6.87 -6.00 28.26
N VAL A 287 -5.90 -6.49 27.49
CA VAL A 287 -6.05 -7.70 26.66
C VAL A 287 -6.14 -8.95 27.52
N LEU A 288 -5.22 -9.14 28.46
CA LEU A 288 -5.17 -10.33 29.32
C LEU A 288 -6.29 -10.34 30.37
N PHE A 289 -6.78 -9.16 30.75
CA PHE A 289 -7.81 -8.95 31.76
C PHE A 289 -8.90 -8.03 31.23
N PRO A 290 -9.88 -8.59 30.48
CA PRO A 290 -11.06 -7.85 30.07
C PRO A 290 -11.99 -7.67 31.27
N LEU A 291 -11.57 -6.87 32.26
CA LEU A 291 -12.49 -6.41 33.30
C LEU A 291 -13.53 -5.50 32.61
N ARG A 292 -14.81 -5.83 32.83
CA ARG A 292 -15.92 -4.94 32.51
C ARG A 292 -15.80 -3.74 33.47
N ARG A 293 -15.64 -2.54 32.91
CA ARG A 293 -16.01 -1.33 33.64
C ARG A 293 -17.53 -1.23 33.63
#